data_AF-A0A8J3Z6K0-F1
#
_entry.id   AF-A0A8J3Z6K0-F1
#
_cell.length_a   1.000
_cell.length_b   1.000
_cell.length_c   1.000
_cell.angle_alpha   90.00
_cell.angle_beta   90.00
_cell.angle_gamma   90.00
#
_symmetry.space_group_name_H-M   'P 1'
#
loop_
_entity.id
_entity.type
_entity.pdbx_description
1 polymer ?
#
loop_
_entity_poly.entity_id
_entity_poly.type
_entity_poly.pdbx_seq_one_letter_code
_entity_poly.pdbx_strand_id
1 'polypeptide(L)'
;MTKRAVVVGINDYSIQDPSGGLNLNCCVSDATMFYHTLVDSFDVKPADIYYYADRSATRDTILRAVSYITSIAEPGDVAVFYYSGHGARVRADSGHRDVDSYYEALVPAAGDFITDWDFARVADSLRPEVCNFTLVIDACHSGGLHDTDNTVTKVRSLRYSDELIDLICSKLRTLIPVGICLPLAAHQQLAGNVSHVRRADDGTIDLDEDLDRVLVRASRSTLLSGCRYDESTWESSTLGHGLMTQALLDAFNRSTNTQPSYREVQDDLRSAVRQLLEKHILPTRPGVTQTPQLRGQDNRMDEGFLDGWTFTPA
;
A
#
# COMPACT_ATOMS: atom_id res chain seq x y z
N MET A 1 -0.50 -10.19 -24.11
CA MET A 1 -0.38 -9.27 -22.96
C MET A 1 -1.69 -8.53 -22.80
N THR A 2 -2.43 -8.90 -21.77
CA THR A 2 -3.58 -8.17 -21.25
C THR A 2 -3.16 -7.50 -19.94
N LYS A 3 -3.62 -6.27 -19.71
CA LYS A 3 -3.48 -5.59 -18.42
C LYS A 3 -4.84 -5.55 -17.74
N ARG A 4 -4.90 -5.94 -16.48
CA ARG A 4 -6.13 -5.94 -15.67
C ARG A 4 -5.88 -5.22 -14.36
N ALA A 5 -6.89 -4.54 -13.84
CA ALA A 5 -6.74 -3.80 -12.60
C ALA A 5 -7.93 -3.94 -11.65
N VAL A 6 -7.63 -3.79 -10.36
CA VAL A 6 -8.61 -3.51 -9.32
C VAL A 6 -8.21 -2.19 -8.68
N VAL A 7 -9.09 -1.20 -8.70
CA VAL A 7 -8.85 0.16 -8.24
C VAL A 7 -9.82 0.50 -7.13
N VAL A 8 -9.30 0.84 -5.95
CA VAL A 8 -10.07 1.02 -4.73
C VAL A 8 -9.79 2.38 -4.10
N GLY A 9 -10.84 3.12 -3.76
CA GLY A 9 -10.76 4.38 -3.04
C GLY A 9 -11.85 4.48 -1.98
N ILE A 10 -11.48 4.72 -0.72
CA ILE A 10 -12.46 4.70 0.39
C ILE A 10 -12.34 5.96 1.23
N ASN A 11 -13.37 6.79 1.16
CA ASN A 11 -13.58 7.95 2.02
C ASN A 11 -14.60 7.64 3.12
N ASP A 12 -15.69 6.94 2.79
CA ASP A 12 -16.79 6.62 3.71
C ASP A 12 -16.53 5.31 4.48
N TYR A 13 -16.18 5.45 5.76
CA TYR A 13 -16.04 4.37 6.71
C TYR A 13 -17.23 4.30 7.69
N SER A 14 -18.38 4.91 7.37
CA SER A 14 -19.54 4.95 8.27
C SER A 14 -20.10 3.58 8.67
N ILE A 15 -19.79 2.52 7.92
CA ILE A 15 -20.14 1.14 8.28
C ILE A 15 -19.24 0.64 9.41
N GLN A 16 -17.95 0.97 9.40
CA GLN A 16 -16.98 0.59 10.43
C GLN A 16 -17.06 1.52 11.65
N ASP A 17 -17.28 2.82 11.42
CA ASP A 17 -17.39 3.87 12.43
C ASP A 17 -18.57 4.80 12.11
N PRO A 18 -19.76 4.55 12.68
CA PRO A 18 -20.94 5.38 12.47
C PRO A 18 -20.77 6.84 12.91
N SER A 19 -19.76 7.18 13.72
CA SER A 19 -19.48 8.56 14.12
C SER A 19 -18.87 9.41 12.98
N GLY A 20 -18.29 8.75 11.96
CA GLY A 20 -17.61 9.39 10.84
C GLY A 20 -16.20 9.90 11.15
N GLY A 21 -15.66 9.60 12.34
CA GLY A 21 -14.29 9.97 12.74
C GLY A 21 -13.22 9.32 11.87
N LEU A 22 -13.50 8.13 11.32
CA LEU A 22 -12.63 7.44 10.36
C LEU A 22 -12.85 7.85 8.90
N ASN A 23 -13.74 8.79 8.58
CA ASN A 23 -13.93 9.16 7.17
C ASN A 23 -12.69 9.87 6.64
N LEU A 24 -12.30 9.61 5.38
CA LEU A 24 -11.24 10.31 4.64
C LEU A 24 -11.85 11.24 3.58
N ASN A 25 -11.01 12.04 2.91
CA ASN A 25 -11.51 13.05 1.97
C ASN A 25 -11.05 12.82 0.52
N CYS A 26 -9.84 12.30 0.30
CA CYS A 26 -9.21 12.30 -1.02
C CYS A 26 -9.12 10.92 -1.68
N CYS A 27 -9.46 9.84 -0.98
CA CYS A 27 -9.20 8.48 -1.44
C CYS A 27 -10.00 8.08 -2.70
N VAL A 28 -11.25 8.54 -2.82
CA VAL A 28 -12.05 8.32 -4.04
C VAL A 28 -11.51 9.13 -5.22
N SER A 29 -11.04 10.35 -4.97
CA SER A 29 -10.39 11.21 -5.98
C SER A 29 -9.11 10.57 -6.49
N ASP A 30 -8.31 10.06 -5.57
CA ASP A 30 -7.07 9.33 -5.84
C ASP A 30 -7.31 8.09 -6.72
N ALA A 31 -8.27 7.24 -6.33
CA ALA A 31 -8.67 6.07 -7.09
C ALA A 31 -9.19 6.43 -8.49
N THR A 32 -9.98 7.52 -8.60
CA THR A 32 -10.49 7.98 -9.89
C THR A 32 -9.33 8.41 -10.81
N MET A 33 -8.35 9.15 -10.29
CA MET A 33 -7.20 9.58 -11.10
C MET A 33 -6.29 8.44 -11.49
N PHE A 34 -6.04 7.50 -10.58
CA PHE A 34 -5.27 6.31 -10.92
C PHE A 34 -5.99 5.45 -11.98
N TYR A 35 -7.32 5.32 -11.92
CA TYR A 35 -8.12 4.69 -12.97
C TYR A 35 -7.85 5.34 -14.33
N HIS A 36 -7.90 6.68 -14.41
CA HIS A 36 -7.66 7.39 -15.65
C HIS A 36 -6.23 7.24 -16.13
N THR A 37 -5.24 7.30 -15.24
CA THR A 37 -3.83 7.00 -15.58
C THR A 37 -3.69 5.61 -16.21
N LEU A 38 -4.33 4.58 -15.64
CA LEU A 38 -4.28 3.23 -16.19
C LEU A 38 -4.84 3.17 -17.62
N VAL A 39 -5.97 3.86 -17.87
CA VAL A 39 -6.61 3.89 -19.19
C VAL A 39 -5.79 4.70 -20.19
N ASP A 40 -5.40 5.92 -19.81
CA ASP A 40 -4.87 6.94 -20.72
C ASP A 40 -3.36 6.83 -20.94
N SER A 41 -2.62 6.28 -19.97
CA SER A 41 -1.15 6.20 -20.00
C SER A 41 -0.61 4.77 -20.04
N PHE A 42 -1.38 3.77 -19.62
CA PHE A 42 -0.95 2.38 -19.58
C PHE A 42 -1.74 1.43 -20.48
N ASP A 43 -2.69 1.95 -21.27
CA ASP A 43 -3.53 1.22 -22.20
C ASP A 43 -4.35 0.08 -21.55
N VAL A 44 -4.71 0.22 -20.27
CA VAL A 44 -5.62 -0.72 -19.61
C VAL A 44 -7.03 -0.46 -20.10
N LYS A 45 -7.68 -1.48 -20.66
CA LYS A 45 -9.05 -1.31 -21.17
C LYS A 45 -10.00 -1.09 -19.98
N PRO A 46 -10.95 -0.15 -20.07
CA PRO A 46 -11.98 0.05 -19.04
C PRO A 46 -12.71 -1.24 -18.62
N ALA A 47 -12.95 -2.15 -19.56
CA ALA A 47 -13.62 -3.43 -19.31
C ALA A 47 -12.78 -4.42 -18.47
N ASP A 48 -11.47 -4.18 -18.38
CA ASP A 48 -10.51 -4.99 -17.61
C ASP A 48 -10.18 -4.34 -16.25
N ILE A 49 -10.94 -3.31 -15.83
CA ILE A 49 -10.77 -2.62 -14.54
C ILE A 49 -12.00 -2.83 -13.66
N TYR A 50 -11.79 -3.39 -12.48
CA TYR A 50 -12.76 -3.36 -11.39
C TYR A 50 -12.55 -2.10 -10.57
N TYR A 51 -13.55 -1.23 -10.49
CA TYR A 51 -13.50 0.00 -9.71
C TYR A 51 -14.45 -0.09 -8.51
N TYR A 52 -13.93 0.11 -7.30
CA TYR A 52 -14.71 0.11 -6.07
C TYR A 52 -14.45 1.38 -5.26
N ALA A 53 -15.52 2.13 -5.01
CA ALA A 53 -15.48 3.31 -4.15
C ALA A 53 -16.39 3.14 -2.94
N ASP A 54 -15.93 3.65 -1.79
CA ASP A 54 -16.69 3.75 -0.54
C ASP A 54 -17.40 2.43 -0.20
N ARG A 55 -18.71 2.45 0.03
CA ARG A 55 -19.53 1.31 0.46
C ARG A 55 -19.43 0.07 -0.44
N SER A 56 -19.03 0.23 -1.69
CA SER A 56 -18.82 -0.90 -2.61
C SER A 56 -17.48 -1.62 -2.40
N ALA A 57 -16.52 -0.97 -1.73
CA ALA A 57 -15.19 -1.48 -1.42
C ALA A 57 -15.18 -2.33 -0.14
N THR A 58 -16.02 -3.36 -0.12
CA THR A 58 -16.08 -4.36 0.95
C THR A 58 -14.89 -5.33 0.85
N ARG A 59 -14.55 -5.99 1.96
CA ARG A 59 -13.55 -7.07 2.00
C ARG A 59 -13.78 -8.09 0.88
N ASP A 60 -15.02 -8.57 0.76
CA ASP A 60 -15.38 -9.64 -0.16
C ASP A 60 -15.37 -9.21 -1.62
N THR A 61 -15.77 -7.97 -1.93
CA THR A 61 -15.72 -7.46 -3.32
C THR A 61 -14.28 -7.29 -3.77
N ILE A 62 -13.42 -6.71 -2.92
CA ILE A 62 -12.00 -6.50 -3.20
C ILE A 62 -11.31 -7.85 -3.45
N LEU A 63 -11.39 -8.78 -2.49
CA LEU A 63 -10.69 -10.07 -2.60
C LEU A 63 -11.20 -10.92 -3.75
N ARG A 64 -12.50 -10.89 -4.06
CA ARG A 64 -13.05 -11.61 -5.23
C ARG A 64 -12.52 -11.04 -6.55
N ALA A 65 -12.45 -9.72 -6.68
CA ALA A 65 -11.94 -9.09 -7.90
C ALA A 65 -10.45 -9.37 -8.09
N VAL A 66 -9.65 -9.27 -7.02
CA VAL A 66 -8.22 -9.60 -7.05
C VAL A 66 -8.04 -11.07 -7.42
N SER A 67 -8.74 -11.99 -6.75
CA SER A 67 -8.72 -13.42 -7.07
C SER A 67 -9.10 -13.70 -8.52
N TYR A 68 -10.08 -13.00 -9.05
CA TYR A 68 -10.50 -13.18 -10.44
C TYR A 68 -9.38 -12.77 -11.40
N ILE A 69 -8.87 -11.54 -11.31
CA ILE A 69 -7.86 -11.04 -12.26
C ILE A 69 -6.55 -11.83 -12.20
N THR A 70 -6.18 -12.37 -11.04
CA THR A 70 -4.98 -13.22 -10.88
C THR A 70 -5.22 -14.65 -11.38
N SER A 71 -6.44 -15.19 -11.24
CA SER A 71 -6.76 -16.57 -11.68
C SER A 71 -6.80 -16.74 -13.19
N ILE A 72 -7.12 -15.67 -13.93
CA ILE A 72 -7.21 -15.67 -15.40
C ILE A 72 -5.97 -15.10 -16.08
N ALA A 73 -4.92 -14.78 -15.32
CA ALA A 73 -3.70 -14.20 -15.84
C ALA A 73 -2.91 -15.23 -16.67
N GLU A 74 -2.53 -14.83 -17.88
CA GLU A 74 -1.70 -15.63 -18.78
C GLU A 74 -0.24 -15.16 -18.75
N PRO A 75 0.73 -15.99 -19.20
CA PRO A 75 2.13 -15.57 -19.31
C PRO A 75 2.30 -14.26 -20.08
N GLY A 76 2.93 -13.28 -19.43
CA GLY A 76 3.16 -11.93 -19.96
C GLY A 76 2.06 -10.92 -19.64
N ASP A 77 0.99 -11.30 -18.94
CA ASP A 77 -0.04 -10.36 -18.49
C ASP A 77 0.43 -9.50 -17.30
N VAL A 78 -0.27 -8.38 -17.10
CA VAL A 78 -0.07 -7.46 -15.96
C VAL A 78 -1.36 -7.40 -15.14
N ALA A 79 -1.24 -7.60 -13.84
CA ALA A 79 -2.29 -7.40 -12.85
C ALA A 79 -1.90 -6.22 -11.96
N VAL A 80 -2.82 -5.29 -11.74
CA VAL A 80 -2.58 -4.11 -10.89
C VAL A 80 -3.64 -4.06 -9.81
N PHE A 81 -3.22 -3.84 -8.56
CA PHE A 81 -4.14 -3.49 -7.48
C PHE A 81 -3.74 -2.13 -6.93
N TYR A 82 -4.65 -1.17 -7.02
CA TYR A 82 -4.48 0.16 -6.45
C TYR A 82 -5.44 0.33 -5.27
N TYR A 83 -4.91 0.84 -4.16
CA TYR A 83 -5.70 1.14 -2.97
C TYR A 83 -5.32 2.49 -2.37
N SER A 84 -6.34 3.32 -2.14
CA SER A 84 -6.26 4.53 -1.35
C SER A 84 -7.31 4.48 -0.23
N GLY A 85 -6.86 4.56 1.02
CA GLY A 85 -7.72 4.38 2.19
C GLY A 85 -6.91 4.14 3.47
N HIS A 86 -7.58 3.73 4.53
CA HIS A 86 -6.95 3.41 5.81
C HIS A 86 -6.15 2.11 5.72
N GLY A 87 -5.00 2.10 6.38
CA GLY A 87 -4.26 0.91 6.71
C GLY A 87 -4.22 0.66 8.21
N ALA A 88 -3.85 -0.57 8.55
CA ALA A 88 -3.75 -1.07 9.91
C ALA A 88 -2.59 -2.07 10.01
N ARG A 89 -2.37 -2.54 11.23
CA ARG A 89 -1.39 -3.53 11.61
C ARG A 89 -2.06 -4.49 12.58
N VAL A 90 -1.99 -5.78 12.28
CA VAL A 90 -2.67 -6.84 13.02
C VAL A 90 -1.67 -7.93 13.37
N ARG A 91 -1.91 -8.62 14.48
CA ARG A 91 -1.08 -9.77 14.89
C ARG A 91 -1.12 -10.84 13.80
N ALA A 92 0.04 -11.43 13.47
CA ALA A 92 0.08 -12.48 12.47
C ALA A 92 -0.58 -13.79 12.94
N ASP A 93 -0.57 -14.02 14.25
CA ASP A 93 -1.36 -15.04 14.92
C ASP A 93 -2.28 -14.36 15.95
N SER A 94 -3.58 -14.33 15.65
CA SER A 94 -4.58 -13.72 16.51
C SER A 94 -4.87 -14.54 17.78
N GLY A 95 -4.47 -15.82 17.82
CA GLY A 95 -4.63 -16.72 18.96
C GLY A 95 -3.59 -16.51 20.06
N HIS A 96 -2.50 -15.80 19.78
CA HIS A 96 -1.40 -15.57 20.71
C HIS A 96 -1.21 -14.08 20.99
N ARG A 97 -1.12 -13.71 22.28
CA ARG A 97 -0.90 -12.32 22.69
C ARG A 97 0.55 -11.88 22.48
N ASP A 98 1.51 -12.79 22.68
CA ASP A 98 2.96 -12.50 22.61
C ASP A 98 3.55 -12.85 21.25
N VAL A 99 3.01 -12.28 20.17
CA VAL A 99 3.59 -12.45 18.83
C VAL A 99 4.67 -11.42 18.57
N ASP A 100 5.76 -11.84 17.94
CA ASP A 100 6.80 -10.96 17.44
C ASP A 100 6.59 -10.58 15.96
N SER A 101 5.60 -11.19 15.30
CA SER A 101 5.24 -10.96 13.91
C SER A 101 3.87 -10.33 13.73
N TYR A 102 3.79 -9.30 12.89
CA TYR A 102 2.55 -8.60 12.55
C TYR A 102 2.39 -8.48 11.03
N TYR A 103 1.15 -8.58 10.56
CA TYR A 103 0.78 -8.18 9.21
C TYR A 103 0.45 -6.70 9.20
N GLU A 104 0.87 -5.99 8.16
CA GLU A 104 0.15 -4.81 7.71
C GLU A 104 -1.14 -5.25 7.03
N ALA A 105 -2.15 -4.37 7.05
CA ALA A 105 -3.46 -4.67 6.54
C ALA A 105 -4.14 -3.43 5.97
N LEU A 106 -5.12 -3.65 5.09
CA LEU A 106 -6.01 -2.63 4.56
C LEU A 106 -7.35 -2.70 5.29
N VAL A 107 -7.96 -1.52 5.47
CA VAL A 107 -9.27 -1.39 6.11
C VAL A 107 -10.34 -1.25 5.02
N PRO A 108 -11.14 -2.28 4.73
CA PRO A 108 -12.23 -2.12 3.77
C PRO A 108 -13.36 -1.26 4.36
N ALA A 109 -14.22 -0.75 3.49
CA ALA A 109 -15.41 0.00 3.90
C ALA A 109 -16.36 -0.85 4.73
N ALA A 110 -16.35 -2.18 4.54
CA ALA A 110 -17.08 -3.14 5.34
C ALA A 110 -16.37 -4.51 5.39
N GLY A 111 -16.50 -5.20 6.53
CA GLY A 111 -15.89 -6.51 6.79
C GLY A 111 -14.56 -6.41 7.53
N ASP A 112 -13.92 -7.56 7.73
CA ASP A 112 -12.62 -7.66 8.40
C ASP A 112 -11.48 -7.04 7.57
N PHE A 113 -10.35 -6.77 8.23
CA PHE A 113 -9.13 -6.33 7.56
C PHE A 113 -8.67 -7.28 6.44
N ILE A 114 -7.97 -6.72 5.46
CA ILE A 114 -7.32 -7.47 4.38
C ILE A 114 -5.81 -7.46 4.62
N THR A 115 -5.25 -8.63 4.91
CA THR A 115 -3.82 -8.80 5.23
C THR A 115 -2.99 -9.23 4.02
N ASP A 116 -1.66 -9.23 4.13
CA ASP A 116 -0.80 -9.86 3.13
C ASP A 116 -1.14 -11.35 2.93
N TRP A 117 -1.52 -12.04 4.01
CA TRP A 117 -1.92 -13.43 3.95
C TRP A 117 -3.17 -13.66 3.09
N ASP A 118 -4.13 -12.73 3.13
CA ASP A 118 -5.29 -12.78 2.25
C ASP A 118 -4.89 -12.61 0.78
N PHE A 119 -4.02 -11.64 0.49
CA PHE A 119 -3.48 -11.42 -0.86
C PHE A 119 -2.68 -12.62 -1.36
N ALA A 120 -1.78 -13.16 -0.55
CA ALA A 120 -0.97 -14.33 -0.86
C ALA A 120 -1.85 -15.54 -1.21
N ARG A 121 -2.98 -15.71 -0.51
CA ARG A 121 -3.94 -16.80 -0.76
C ARG A 121 -4.74 -16.58 -2.04
N VAL A 122 -5.25 -15.38 -2.31
CA VAL A 122 -6.01 -15.11 -3.55
C VAL A 122 -5.12 -15.05 -4.79
N ALA A 123 -3.83 -14.76 -4.61
CA ALA A 123 -2.81 -14.82 -5.64
C ALA A 123 -2.03 -16.15 -5.60
N ASP A 124 -2.53 -17.21 -4.95
CA ASP A 124 -1.73 -18.43 -4.75
C ASP A 124 -1.42 -19.15 -6.07
N SER A 125 -2.36 -19.09 -7.02
CA SER A 125 -2.19 -19.62 -8.37
C SER A 125 -1.27 -18.76 -9.24
N LEU A 126 -0.98 -17.52 -8.82
CA LEU A 126 -0.14 -16.61 -9.57
C LEU A 126 1.31 -17.05 -9.43
N ARG A 127 1.88 -17.55 -10.52
CA ARG A 127 3.32 -17.76 -10.59
C ARG A 127 4.01 -16.43 -10.92
N PRO A 128 5.03 -16.02 -10.16
CA PRO A 128 5.85 -14.84 -10.47
C PRO A 128 6.23 -14.77 -11.95
N GLU A 129 6.69 -15.89 -12.51
CA GLU A 129 7.15 -15.99 -13.90
C GLU A 129 6.04 -15.80 -14.96
N VAL A 130 4.77 -15.79 -14.54
CA VAL A 130 3.60 -15.74 -15.44
C VAL A 130 3.08 -14.32 -15.57
N CYS A 131 2.88 -13.60 -14.45
CA CYS A 131 2.21 -12.30 -14.48
C CYS A 131 2.98 -11.26 -13.67
N ASN A 132 3.05 -10.03 -14.19
CA ASN A 132 3.46 -8.89 -13.40
C ASN A 132 2.32 -8.48 -12.47
N PHE A 133 2.35 -8.90 -11.21
CA PHE A 133 1.40 -8.42 -10.22
C PHE A 133 2.01 -7.30 -9.39
N THR A 134 1.48 -6.10 -9.60
CA THR A 134 1.94 -4.88 -8.92
C THR A 134 0.83 -4.31 -8.05
N LEU A 135 1.16 -4.02 -6.80
CA LEU A 135 0.28 -3.37 -5.85
C LEU A 135 0.80 -1.96 -5.58
N VAL A 136 -0.11 -0.99 -5.62
CA VAL A 136 0.14 0.41 -5.27
C VAL A 136 -0.78 0.77 -4.12
N ILE A 137 -0.21 0.99 -2.94
CA ILE A 137 -0.96 1.16 -1.69
C ILE A 137 -0.62 2.51 -1.07
N ASP A 138 -1.57 3.44 -1.15
CA ASP A 138 -1.49 4.77 -0.55
C ASP A 138 -2.27 4.79 0.78
N ALA A 139 -1.70 4.12 1.80
CA ALA A 139 -2.27 3.94 3.13
C ALA A 139 -1.19 3.98 4.23
N CYS A 140 -1.55 4.31 5.48
CA CYS A 140 -0.64 4.25 6.63
C CYS A 140 -0.76 2.92 7.38
N HIS A 141 0.33 2.43 7.96
CA HIS A 141 0.32 1.20 8.78
C HIS A 141 0.93 1.37 10.18
N SER A 142 1.42 2.57 10.49
CA SER A 142 2.17 2.92 11.72
C SER A 142 1.31 3.02 13.00
N GLY A 143 -0.02 3.00 12.90
CA GLY A 143 -0.90 2.85 14.07
C GLY A 143 -1.11 4.07 14.95
N GLY A 144 -0.68 5.24 14.49
CA GLY A 144 -0.54 6.43 15.32
C GLY A 144 -1.83 7.12 15.75
N LEU A 145 -1.72 7.80 16.89
CA LEU A 145 -2.71 8.67 17.51
C LEU A 145 -2.65 10.07 16.86
N HIS A 146 -3.30 10.24 15.71
CA HIS A 146 -3.37 11.58 15.10
C HIS A 146 -4.57 12.34 15.64
N ASP A 147 -4.32 13.51 16.24
CA ASP A 147 -5.37 14.38 16.77
C ASP A 147 -6.33 14.78 15.63
N THR A 148 -7.58 14.32 15.75
CA THR A 148 -8.66 14.60 14.81
C THR A 148 -9.36 15.93 15.10
N ASP A 149 -8.99 16.62 16.18
CA ASP A 149 -9.63 17.88 16.55
C ASP A 149 -9.07 19.04 15.72
N ASN A 150 -9.88 19.45 14.75
CA ASN A 150 -9.80 20.67 13.92
C ASN A 150 -8.82 20.70 12.73
N THR A 151 -9.42 20.33 11.59
CA THR A 151 -9.38 20.95 10.25
C THR A 151 -8.07 20.93 9.42
N VAL A 152 -8.27 20.53 8.15
CA VAL A 152 -7.40 20.60 6.94
C VAL A 152 -6.68 19.32 6.49
N THR A 153 -6.19 18.44 7.39
CA THR A 153 -5.35 17.30 6.98
C THR A 153 -5.69 16.00 7.75
N LYS A 154 -6.24 15.00 7.04
CA LYS A 154 -6.54 13.66 7.58
C LYS A 154 -5.38 12.69 7.36
N VAL A 155 -5.25 11.69 8.24
CA VAL A 155 -4.20 10.65 8.17
C VAL A 155 -4.85 9.29 7.94
N ARG A 156 -4.21 8.44 7.14
CA ARG A 156 -4.75 7.13 6.72
C ARG A 156 -4.39 5.98 7.67
N SER A 157 -4.25 6.23 8.98
CA SER A 157 -3.98 5.21 10.00
C SER A 157 -5.14 5.08 10.96
N LEU A 158 -5.41 3.87 11.46
CA LEU A 158 -6.23 3.67 12.66
C LEU A 158 -5.43 4.03 13.92
N ARG A 159 -6.15 4.42 14.98
CA ARG A 159 -5.61 4.62 16.33
C ARG A 159 -5.51 3.29 17.09
N TYR A 160 -4.35 2.98 17.65
CA TYR A 160 -4.19 1.84 18.57
C TYR A 160 -4.39 2.22 20.04
N SER A 161 -4.75 1.23 20.86
CA SER A 161 -4.75 1.38 22.32
C SER A 161 -3.31 1.43 22.85
N ASP A 162 -3.09 2.12 23.98
CA ASP A 162 -1.77 2.18 24.62
C ASP A 162 -1.22 0.78 24.92
N GLU A 163 -2.06 -0.15 25.40
CA GLU A 163 -1.65 -1.55 25.63
C GLU A 163 -1.17 -2.26 24.36
N LEU A 164 -1.80 -1.99 23.20
CA LEU A 164 -1.37 -2.59 21.94
C LEU A 164 -0.06 -1.96 21.47
N ILE A 165 0.12 -0.64 21.64
CA ILE A 165 1.37 0.05 21.34
C ILE A 165 2.52 -0.51 22.19
N ASP A 166 2.32 -0.67 23.50
CA ASP A 166 3.33 -1.18 24.42
C ASP A 166 3.72 -2.63 24.07
N LEU A 167 2.74 -3.44 23.67
CA LEU A 167 2.99 -4.79 23.19
C LEU A 167 3.79 -4.79 21.88
N ILE A 168 3.42 -3.95 20.92
CA ILE A 168 4.15 -3.80 19.67
C ILE A 168 5.59 -3.39 19.96
N CYS A 169 5.81 -2.36 20.78
CA CYS A 169 7.16 -1.88 21.13
C CYS A 169 8.00 -2.98 21.79
N SER A 170 7.41 -3.76 22.69
CA SER A 170 8.16 -4.80 23.42
C SER A 170 8.44 -6.05 22.57
N LYS A 171 7.52 -6.46 21.70
CA LYS A 171 7.56 -7.78 21.04
C LYS A 171 7.86 -7.74 19.56
N LEU A 172 7.47 -6.69 18.82
CA LEU A 172 7.58 -6.67 17.36
C LEU A 172 9.04 -6.83 16.92
N ARG A 173 9.27 -7.85 16.08
CA ARG A 173 10.53 -8.11 15.38
C ARG A 173 10.33 -8.31 13.88
N THR A 174 9.13 -8.67 13.47
CA THR A 174 8.82 -8.99 12.07
C THR A 174 7.56 -8.26 11.60
N LEU A 175 7.70 -7.44 10.56
CA LEU A 175 6.58 -6.85 9.82
C LEU A 175 6.45 -7.47 8.45
N ILE A 176 5.25 -7.91 8.10
CA ILE A 176 4.91 -8.41 6.77
C ILE A 176 4.09 -7.32 6.07
N PRO A 177 4.67 -6.58 5.11
CA PRO A 177 3.94 -5.58 4.33
C PRO A 177 2.73 -6.17 3.65
N VAL A 178 1.62 -5.45 3.64
CA VAL A 178 0.45 -5.88 2.89
C VAL A 178 0.72 -5.75 1.40
N GLY A 179 0.59 -6.86 0.68
CA GLY A 179 0.60 -6.86 -0.78
C GLY A 179 1.90 -7.30 -1.44
N ILE A 180 2.89 -7.80 -0.69
CA ILE A 180 4.02 -8.55 -1.29
C ILE A 180 3.63 -10.01 -1.61
N CYS A 181 2.47 -10.46 -1.14
CA CYS A 181 1.91 -11.78 -1.40
C CYS A 181 2.91 -12.89 -1.03
N LEU A 182 3.53 -12.80 0.14
CA LEU A 182 4.58 -13.73 0.55
C LEU A 182 3.96 -15.05 1.03
N PRO A 183 4.29 -16.20 0.42
CA PRO A 183 3.78 -17.49 0.87
C PRO A 183 4.18 -17.76 2.33
N LEU A 184 3.32 -18.40 3.14
CA LEU A 184 3.60 -18.68 4.56
C LEU A 184 4.96 -19.37 4.78
N ALA A 185 5.30 -20.33 3.93
CA ALA A 185 6.57 -21.05 4.02
C ALA A 185 7.81 -20.15 3.83
N ALA A 186 7.63 -18.95 3.25
CA ALA A 186 8.69 -17.98 3.00
C ALA A 186 8.71 -16.82 4.00
N HIS A 187 7.79 -16.76 4.98
CA HIS A 187 7.74 -15.67 5.99
C HIS A 187 9.04 -15.53 6.78
N GLN A 188 9.80 -16.61 6.94
CA GLN A 188 11.12 -16.60 7.58
C GLN A 188 12.12 -15.64 6.90
N GLN A 189 11.94 -15.31 5.63
CA GLN A 189 12.81 -14.35 4.93
C GLN A 189 12.69 -12.93 5.51
N LEU A 190 11.51 -12.58 6.05
CA LEU A 190 11.28 -11.32 6.75
C LEU A 190 11.56 -11.39 8.26
N ALA A 191 11.91 -12.55 8.80
CA ALA A 191 12.06 -12.71 10.25
C ALA A 191 13.12 -11.77 10.83
N GLY A 192 12.71 -10.84 11.70
CA GLY A 192 13.63 -9.85 12.27
C GLY A 192 13.89 -8.64 11.37
N ASN A 193 13.02 -8.34 10.40
CA ASN A 193 13.19 -7.19 9.49
C ASN A 193 12.93 -5.83 10.14
N VAL A 194 12.53 -5.79 11.41
CA VAL A 194 12.42 -4.55 12.18
C VAL A 194 13.07 -4.67 13.55
N SER A 195 13.62 -3.57 14.04
CA SER A 195 14.31 -3.46 15.32
C SER A 195 14.09 -2.09 15.96
N HIS A 196 14.59 -1.90 17.19
CA HIS A 196 14.47 -0.65 17.96
C HIS A 196 13.06 -0.04 18.00
N VAL A 197 12.05 -0.89 18.04
CA VAL A 197 10.63 -0.50 18.05
C VAL A 197 10.33 0.27 19.33
N ARG A 198 9.80 1.49 19.17
CA ARG A 198 9.56 2.44 20.25
C ARG A 198 8.33 3.27 19.97
N ARG A 199 7.76 3.83 21.03
CA ARG A 199 6.68 4.81 20.94
C ARG A 199 7.29 6.17 20.61
N ALA A 200 6.80 6.82 19.56
CA ALA A 200 7.14 8.19 19.23
C ALA A 200 6.33 9.19 20.07
N ASP A 201 6.81 10.43 20.14
CA ASP A 201 6.19 11.51 20.92
C ASP A 201 4.78 11.86 20.42
N ASP A 202 4.51 11.66 19.14
CA ASP A 202 3.20 11.87 18.50
C ASP A 202 2.25 10.67 18.65
N GLY A 203 2.63 9.65 19.44
CA GLY A 203 1.83 8.46 19.64
C GLY A 203 1.84 7.48 18.48
N THR A 204 2.69 7.67 17.46
CA THR A 204 3.00 6.65 16.46
C THR A 204 4.02 5.63 16.98
N ILE A 205 4.24 4.58 16.19
CA ILE A 205 5.30 3.59 16.41
C ILE A 205 6.47 3.95 15.50
N ASP A 206 7.63 4.17 16.09
CA ASP A 206 8.91 4.37 15.41
C ASP A 206 9.74 3.08 15.50
N LEU A 207 10.49 2.76 14.44
CA LEU A 207 11.29 1.54 14.35
C LEU A 207 12.38 1.65 13.28
N ASP A 208 13.38 0.80 13.41
CA ASP A 208 14.45 0.68 12.43
C ASP A 208 14.16 -0.52 11.52
N GLU A 209 14.19 -0.29 10.21
CA GLU A 209 14.00 -1.33 9.20
C GLU A 209 15.33 -1.95 8.75
N ASP A 210 15.34 -3.27 8.57
CA ASP A 210 16.41 -3.99 7.88
C ASP A 210 16.25 -3.84 6.36
N LEU A 211 17.08 -2.97 5.77
CA LEU A 211 17.03 -2.66 4.34
C LEU A 211 17.36 -3.85 3.44
N ASP A 212 18.07 -4.86 3.96
CA ASP A 212 18.40 -6.08 3.21
C ASP A 212 17.18 -7.01 3.08
N ARG A 213 16.07 -6.69 3.77
CA ARG A 213 14.82 -7.48 3.77
C ARG A 213 13.63 -6.72 3.17
N VAL A 214 13.90 -5.66 2.43
CA VAL A 214 12.89 -4.88 1.69
C VAL A 214 12.43 -5.63 0.44
N LEU A 215 13.37 -6.30 -0.23
CA LEU A 215 13.13 -7.12 -1.41
C LEU A 215 13.33 -8.60 -1.07
N VAL A 216 12.35 -9.42 -1.39
CA VAL A 216 12.26 -10.83 -1.03
C VAL A 216 11.96 -11.62 -2.30
N ARG A 217 12.89 -12.49 -2.72
CA ARG A 217 12.75 -13.26 -3.97
C ARG A 217 11.51 -14.17 -4.01
N ALA A 218 11.05 -14.63 -2.85
CA ALA A 218 9.83 -15.43 -2.74
C ALA A 218 8.53 -14.62 -2.83
N SER A 219 8.61 -13.29 -2.85
CA SER A 219 7.47 -12.40 -3.08
C SER A 219 6.82 -12.72 -4.42
N ARG A 220 5.50 -12.75 -4.48
CA ARG A 220 4.75 -13.00 -5.73
C ARG A 220 4.33 -11.72 -6.44
N SER A 221 4.56 -10.58 -5.81
CA SER A 221 4.23 -9.28 -6.36
C SER A 221 5.30 -8.24 -6.04
N THR A 222 5.19 -7.11 -6.74
CA THR A 222 5.88 -5.86 -6.42
C THR A 222 4.91 -4.95 -5.68
N LEU A 223 5.37 -4.28 -4.63
CA LEU A 223 4.59 -3.35 -3.83
C LEU A 223 5.24 -1.96 -3.87
N LEU A 224 4.48 -0.96 -4.31
CA LEU A 224 4.75 0.45 -4.02
C LEU A 224 3.85 0.89 -2.86
N SER A 225 4.42 1.16 -1.69
CA SER A 225 3.69 1.67 -0.52
C SER A 225 3.96 3.15 -0.30
N GLY A 226 2.98 3.87 0.25
CA GLY A 226 3.04 5.34 0.36
C GLY A 226 4.01 5.89 1.40
N CYS A 227 4.44 5.07 2.37
CA CYS A 227 5.38 5.49 3.41
C CYS A 227 6.17 4.29 3.99
N ARG A 228 7.16 4.59 4.86
CA ARG A 228 7.83 3.60 5.71
C ARG A 228 6.92 3.10 6.84
N TYR A 229 7.40 2.09 7.57
CA TYR A 229 6.68 1.45 8.67
C TYR A 229 6.37 2.37 9.86
N ASP A 230 7.19 3.40 10.02
CA ASP A 230 7.21 4.44 11.07
C ASP A 230 6.60 5.78 10.61
N GLU A 231 6.17 5.86 9.35
CA GLU A 231 5.66 7.09 8.75
C GLU A 231 4.15 7.05 8.51
N SER A 232 3.60 8.15 7.99
CA SER A 232 2.21 8.27 7.58
C SER A 232 2.10 8.82 6.16
N THR A 233 1.08 8.40 5.43
CA THR A 233 0.63 9.01 4.18
C THR A 233 -0.33 10.17 4.45
N TRP A 234 -0.07 11.32 3.85
CA TRP A 234 -0.82 12.55 4.10
C TRP A 234 -1.73 12.95 2.93
N GLU A 235 -2.89 13.53 3.26
CA GLU A 235 -3.81 14.12 2.28
C GLU A 235 -3.67 15.65 2.24
N SER A 236 -3.66 16.23 1.04
CA SER A 236 -3.74 17.69 0.90
C SER A 236 -5.07 18.10 0.30
N SER A 237 -5.88 18.81 1.08
CA SER A 237 -7.14 19.41 0.61
C SER A 237 -6.92 20.40 -0.54
N THR A 238 -5.75 21.06 -0.61
CA THR A 238 -5.41 21.97 -1.72
C THR A 238 -5.08 21.23 -3.01
N LEU A 239 -4.56 20.00 -2.93
CA LEU A 239 -4.30 19.16 -4.11
C LEU A 239 -5.55 18.37 -4.51
N GLY A 240 -6.43 18.06 -3.55
CA GLY A 240 -7.54 17.13 -3.73
C GLY A 240 -7.11 15.66 -3.73
N HIS A 241 -5.85 15.39 -3.33
CA HIS A 241 -5.19 14.09 -3.44
C HIS A 241 -4.29 13.76 -2.24
N GLY A 242 -4.01 12.46 -2.07
CA GLY A 242 -2.88 11.99 -1.27
C GLY A 242 -1.54 12.36 -1.93
N LEU A 243 -0.50 12.62 -1.13
CA LEU A 243 0.79 13.06 -1.69
C LEU A 243 1.42 12.02 -2.63
N MET A 244 1.31 10.73 -2.29
CA MET A 244 1.84 9.65 -3.13
C MET A 244 1.08 9.59 -4.45
N THR A 245 -0.25 9.69 -4.41
CA THR A 245 -1.06 9.68 -5.62
C THR A 245 -0.77 10.88 -6.51
N GLN A 246 -0.69 12.10 -5.95
CA GLN A 246 -0.27 13.27 -6.73
C GLN A 246 1.11 13.07 -7.36
N ALA A 247 2.08 12.54 -6.60
CA ALA A 247 3.42 12.26 -7.10
C ALA A 247 3.43 11.23 -8.25
N LEU A 248 2.59 10.18 -8.18
CA LEU A 248 2.41 9.21 -9.27
C LEU A 248 1.86 9.88 -10.52
N LEU A 249 0.83 10.72 -10.38
CA LEU A 249 0.23 11.46 -11.49
C LEU A 249 1.26 12.39 -12.15
N ASP A 250 2.02 13.13 -11.35
CA ASP A 250 3.08 14.02 -11.83
C ASP A 250 4.23 13.26 -12.51
N ALA A 251 4.54 12.04 -12.06
CA ALA A 251 5.52 11.19 -12.71
C ALA A 251 5.05 10.73 -14.10
N PHE A 252 3.82 10.21 -14.21
CA PHE A 252 3.33 9.67 -15.49
C PHE A 252 2.93 10.76 -16.50
N ASN A 253 2.53 11.94 -16.04
CA ASN A 253 2.24 13.07 -16.93
C ASN A 253 3.50 13.71 -17.55
N ARG A 254 4.71 13.43 -17.02
CA ARG A 254 5.96 14.01 -17.54
C ARG A 254 6.45 13.39 -18.85
N SER A 255 5.75 12.38 -19.40
CA SER A 255 5.91 11.79 -20.74
C SER A 255 7.37 11.66 -21.21
N THR A 256 7.99 10.52 -20.91
CA THR A 256 9.29 10.11 -21.46
C THR A 256 9.10 9.23 -22.70
N ASN A 257 10.07 9.22 -23.63
CA ASN A 257 10.05 8.31 -24.79
C ASN A 257 10.19 6.82 -24.42
N THR A 258 10.42 6.51 -23.14
CA THR A 258 10.65 5.17 -22.60
C THR A 258 9.90 5.01 -21.29
N GLN A 259 9.29 3.84 -21.09
CA GLN A 259 8.65 3.46 -19.84
C GLN A 259 9.71 3.41 -18.71
N PRO A 260 9.55 4.13 -17.59
CA PRO A 260 10.51 4.10 -16.50
C PRO A 260 10.48 2.75 -15.78
N SER A 261 11.59 2.33 -15.20
CA SER A 261 11.69 1.15 -14.35
C SER A 261 11.01 1.34 -12.99
N TYR A 262 10.76 0.26 -12.24
CA TYR A 262 10.23 0.37 -10.87
C TYR A 262 11.15 1.20 -9.95
N ARG A 263 12.48 1.09 -10.07
CA ARG A 263 13.42 1.94 -9.30
C ARG A 263 13.32 3.40 -9.69
N GLU A 264 13.28 3.71 -10.98
CA GLU A 264 13.15 5.09 -11.44
C GLU A 264 11.82 5.70 -10.97
N VAL A 265 10.71 4.95 -11.06
CA VAL A 265 9.42 5.36 -10.49
C VAL A 265 9.56 5.61 -8.99
N GLN A 266 10.22 4.73 -8.23
CA GLN A 266 10.41 4.94 -6.79
C GLN A 266 11.22 6.21 -6.49
N ASP A 267 12.29 6.47 -7.22
CA ASP A 267 13.15 7.64 -7.01
C ASP A 267 12.41 8.94 -7.35
N ASP A 268 11.66 8.95 -8.44
CA ASP A 268 10.79 10.05 -8.82
C ASP A 268 9.70 10.30 -7.76
N LEU A 269 9.07 9.25 -7.27
CA LEU A 269 8.07 9.35 -6.21
C LEU A 269 8.65 9.92 -4.92
N ARG A 270 9.82 9.44 -4.48
CA ARG A 270 10.48 9.96 -3.28
C ARG A 270 10.83 11.44 -3.41
N SER A 271 11.30 11.85 -4.58
CA SER A 271 11.60 13.26 -4.86
C SER A 271 10.33 14.12 -4.86
N ALA A 272 9.29 13.68 -5.57
CA ALA A 272 8.04 14.42 -5.70
C ALA A 272 7.27 14.49 -4.37
N VAL A 273 7.14 13.38 -3.63
CA VAL A 273 6.49 13.37 -2.32
C VAL A 273 7.20 14.29 -1.34
N ARG A 274 8.54 14.33 -1.33
CA ARG A 274 9.29 15.28 -0.48
C ARG A 274 8.91 16.73 -0.79
N GLN A 275 8.88 17.11 -2.07
CA GLN A 275 8.53 18.48 -2.48
C GLN A 275 7.07 18.82 -2.13
N LEU A 276 6.15 17.88 -2.35
CA LEU A 276 4.74 18.06 -2.01
C LEU A 276 4.55 18.16 -0.48
N LEU A 277 5.27 17.37 0.30
CA LEU A 277 5.25 17.40 1.77
C LEU A 277 5.72 18.76 2.29
N GLU A 278 6.88 19.24 1.81
CA GLU A 278 7.45 20.55 2.16
C GLU A 278 6.48 21.70 1.88
N LYS A 279 5.76 21.62 0.75
CA LYS A 279 4.87 22.68 0.31
C LYS A 279 3.48 22.63 0.95
N HIS A 280 2.93 21.44 1.17
CA HIS A 280 1.51 21.28 1.49
C HIS A 280 1.23 20.76 2.91
N ILE A 281 2.21 20.17 3.60
CA ILE A 281 2.01 19.56 4.92
C ILE A 281 2.91 20.19 5.99
N LEU A 282 4.22 20.33 5.74
CA LEU A 282 5.15 20.89 6.72
C LEU A 282 4.80 22.29 7.26
N PRO A 283 4.16 23.20 6.49
CA PRO A 283 3.77 24.51 7.02
C PRO A 283 2.76 24.44 8.17
N THR A 284 1.95 23.39 8.24
CA THR A 284 0.95 23.19 9.31
C THR A 284 1.33 22.07 10.26
N ARG A 285 2.19 21.13 9.85
CA ARG A 285 2.65 19.98 10.63
C ARG A 285 4.17 19.82 10.49
N PRO A 286 4.99 20.64 11.18
CA PRO A 286 6.44 20.50 11.14
C PRO A 286 6.88 19.17 11.76
N GLY A 287 7.92 18.56 11.20
CA GLY A 287 8.56 17.36 11.76
C GLY A 287 8.00 16.02 11.25
N VAL A 288 6.90 16.02 10.48
CA VAL A 288 6.37 14.79 9.88
C VAL A 288 7.13 14.42 8.61
N THR A 289 7.15 13.13 8.27
CA THR A 289 7.77 12.63 7.04
C THR A 289 6.83 11.69 6.27
N GLN A 290 7.14 11.50 4.99
CA GLN A 290 6.52 10.51 4.12
C GLN A 290 7.51 10.11 3.04
N THR A 291 7.87 8.83 3.02
CA THR A 291 8.86 8.26 2.10
C THR A 291 8.29 7.01 1.43
N PRO A 292 7.87 7.08 0.16
CA PRO A 292 7.39 5.92 -0.58
C PRO A 292 8.42 4.78 -0.60
N GLN A 293 7.94 3.54 -0.47
CA GLN A 293 8.76 2.34 -0.50
C GLN A 293 8.40 1.45 -1.68
N LEU A 294 9.41 0.77 -2.20
CA LEU A 294 9.31 -0.29 -3.19
C LEU A 294 9.76 -1.56 -2.48
N ARG A 295 8.88 -2.56 -2.45
CA ARG A 295 9.01 -3.80 -1.70
C ARG A 295 8.63 -4.97 -2.59
N GLY A 296 8.94 -6.18 -2.15
CA GLY A 296 8.50 -7.39 -2.83
C GLY A 296 9.59 -7.98 -3.72
N GLN A 297 9.30 -8.28 -4.97
CA GLN A 297 10.22 -9.03 -5.84
C GLN A 297 11.56 -8.31 -6.08
N ASP A 298 12.68 -9.00 -5.90
CA ASP A 298 14.02 -8.45 -6.15
C ASP A 298 14.34 -8.35 -7.66
N ASN A 299 13.83 -9.31 -8.43
CA ASN A 299 14.18 -9.53 -9.83
C ASN A 299 13.46 -8.63 -10.85
N ARG A 300 12.55 -7.74 -10.42
CA ARG A 300 11.76 -6.88 -11.32
C ARG A 300 12.03 -5.39 -11.19
N MET A 301 12.91 -4.99 -10.28
CA MET A 301 13.05 -3.58 -9.91
C MET A 301 13.58 -2.72 -11.07
N ASP A 302 14.35 -3.32 -11.98
CA ASP A 302 14.94 -2.66 -13.14
C ASP A 302 14.11 -2.84 -14.43
N GLU A 303 12.98 -3.55 -14.36
CA GLU A 303 12.04 -3.70 -15.48
C GLU A 303 11.08 -2.51 -15.59
N GLY A 304 10.51 -2.31 -16.79
CA GLY A 304 9.52 -1.27 -17.06
C GLY A 304 8.30 -1.38 -16.13
N PHE A 305 7.92 -0.25 -15.54
CA PHE A 305 6.78 -0.16 -14.65
C PHE A 305 5.48 -0.53 -15.38
N LEU A 306 4.75 -1.51 -14.84
CA LEU A 306 3.55 -2.10 -15.44
C LEU A 306 3.72 -2.66 -16.87
N ASP A 307 4.94 -3.09 -17.20
CA ASP A 307 5.19 -3.93 -18.37
C ASP A 307 5.12 -5.42 -18.04
N GLY A 308 4.74 -6.23 -19.02
CA GLY A 308 4.84 -7.68 -18.90
C GLY A 308 6.30 -8.15 -18.88
N TRP A 309 6.50 -9.44 -18.60
CA TRP A 309 7.84 -10.03 -18.59
C TRP A 309 8.57 -9.82 -19.92
N THR A 310 9.76 -9.22 -19.86
CA THR A 310 10.70 -9.13 -21.00
C THR A 310 11.61 -10.37 -21.08
N PHE A 311 11.79 -11.07 -19.96
CA PHE A 311 12.53 -12.34 -19.86
C PHE A 311 11.98 -13.18 -18.70
N THR A 312 11.64 -14.45 -18.94
CA THR A 312 11.29 -15.38 -17.84
C THR A 312 12.59 -15.83 -17.15
N PRO A 313 12.83 -15.53 -15.86
CA PRO A 313 14.02 -16.03 -15.19
C PRO A 313 13.93 -17.56 -15.08
N ALA A 314 15.02 -18.23 -15.42
CA ALA A 314 15.19 -19.67 -15.19
C ALA A 314 15.31 -20.00 -13.69
#